data_AF-A0A7K1SXX9-F1
#
_entry.id   AF-A0A7K1SXX9-F1
#
_cell.length_a   1.000
_cell.length_b   1.000
_cell.length_c   1.000
_cell.angle_alpha   90.00
_cell.angle_beta   90.00
_cell.angle_gamma   90.00
#
_symmetry.space_group_name_H-M   'P 1'
#
loop_
_entity.id
_entity.type
_entity.pdbx_description
1 polymer ?
#
loop_
_entity_poly.entity_id
_entity_poly.type
_entity_poly.pdbx_seq_one_letter_code
_entity_poly.pdbx_strand_id
1 'polypeptide(L)' 'MTNGVFEAGERVITKDGEGVVNKNQEKKQDQIEVKLNTGEIKTYAPTEVSDDSDAG' A
#
# COMPACT_ATOMS: atom_id res chain seq x y z
N MET A 1 18.42 8.30 -0.79
CA MET A 1 17.29 8.45 -1.74
C MET A 1 16.45 7.20 -1.61
N THR A 2 15.37 7.23 -0.85
CA THR A 2 14.36 6.16 -0.91
C THR A 2 13.19 6.73 -1.71
N ASN A 3 13.22 6.41 -3.00
CA ASN A 3 12.17 6.66 -3.97
C ASN A 3 10.92 5.88 -3.57
N GLY A 4 9.74 6.46 -3.75
CA GLY A 4 8.43 5.79 -3.89
C GLY A 4 8.25 4.52 -3.06
N VAL A 5 7.73 4.67 -1.85
CA VAL A 5 7.71 3.65 -0.79
C VAL A 5 7.00 2.34 -1.17
N PHE A 6 6.10 2.34 -2.16
CA PHE A 6 5.41 1.12 -2.59
C PHE A 6 5.15 1.05 -4.10
N GLU A 7 5.31 -0.13 -4.70
CA GLU A 7 5.04 -0.37 -6.12
C GLU A 7 3.60 -0.81 -6.40
N ALA A 8 3.12 -0.51 -7.62
CA ALA A 8 1.79 -0.91 -8.07
C ALA A 8 1.65 -2.44 -8.12
N GLY A 9 0.73 -3.00 -7.32
CA GLY A 9 0.53 -4.44 -7.18
C GLY A 9 1.42 -5.11 -6.14
N GLU A 10 2.20 -4.33 -5.40
CA GLU A 10 2.96 -4.80 -4.25
C GLU A 10 2.01 -5.20 -3.12
N ARG A 11 2.38 -6.25 -2.37
CA ARG A 11 1.64 -6.69 -1.18
C ARG A 11 2.06 -5.84 0.01
N VAL A 12 1.07 -5.34 0.73
CA VAL A 12 1.28 -4.46 1.86
C VAL A 12 0.35 -4.81 3.00
N ILE A 13 0.78 -4.52 4.23
CA ILE A 13 0.04 -4.72 5.45
C ILE A 13 -0.43 -3.35 5.95
N THR A 14 -1.73 -3.23 6.20
CA THR A 14 -2.37 -2.01 6.73
C THR A 14 -3.01 -2.30 8.09
N LYS A 15 -3.42 -1.25 8.81
CA LYS A 15 -4.16 -1.39 10.08
C LYS A 15 -5.48 -2.19 9.95
N ASP A 16 -6.07 -2.20 8.76
CA ASP A 16 -7.30 -2.92 8.46
C ASP A 16 -7.03 -4.36 7.96
N GLY A 17 -5.76 -4.70 7.72
CA GLY A 17 -5.31 -6.02 7.25
C GLY A 17 -4.42 -5.96 6.02
N GLU A 18 -4.12 -7.14 5.48
CA GLU A 18 -3.33 -7.31 4.26
C GLU A 18 -4.11 -6.91 3.00
N GLY A 19 -3.38 -6.30 2.06
CA GLY A 19 -3.91 -5.97 0.74
C GLY A 19 -2.80 -5.81 -0.30
N VAL A 20 -3.19 -5.33 -1.46
CA VAL A 20 -2.28 -5.03 -2.58
C VAL A 20 -2.44 -3.60 -3.03
N VAL A 21 -1.34 -2.93 -3.35
CA VAL A 21 -1.35 -1.56 -3.87
C VAL A 21 -2.08 -1.54 -5.21
N ASN A 22 -3.06 -0.64 -5.34
CA ASN A 22 -3.87 -0.50 -6.53
C ASN A 22 -3.00 -0.03 -7.69
N LYS A 23 -3.02 -0.79 -8.79
CA LYS A 23 -2.18 -0.51 -9.97
C LYS A 23 -2.62 0.73 -10.76
N ASN A 24 -3.87 1.14 -10.56
CA ASN A 24 -4.48 2.27 -11.25
C ASN A 24 -4.42 3.58 -10.44
N GLN A 25 -3.76 3.59 -9.28
CA GLN A 25 -3.64 4.81 -8.49
C GLN A 25 -2.82 5.86 -9.26
N GLU A 26 -3.28 7.11 -9.26
CA GLU A 26 -2.42 8.22 -9.65
C GLU A 26 -1.25 8.28 -8.66
N LYS A 27 -0.01 8.43 -9.14
CA LYS A 27 1.19 8.51 -8.29
C LYS A 27 1.14 9.76 -7.40
N LYS A 28 0.41 9.67 -6.29
CA LYS A 28 0.37 10.67 -5.22
C LYS A 28 1.38 10.24 -4.17
N GLN A 29 2.34 11.11 -3.88
CA GLN A 29 3.41 10.79 -2.92
C GLN A 29 2.88 10.64 -1.49
N ASP A 30 1.70 11.20 -1.21
CA ASP A 30 1.14 11.30 0.14
C ASP A 30 0.07 10.23 0.46
N GLN A 31 -0.37 9.45 -0.52
CA GLN A 31 -1.48 8.51 -0.37
C GLN A 31 -1.29 7.28 -1.25
N ILE A 32 -1.58 6.10 -0.69
CA ILE A 32 -1.58 4.84 -1.40
C ILE A 32 -2.95 4.17 -1.31
N GLU A 33 -3.49 3.80 -2.45
CA GLU A 33 -4.70 2.99 -2.56
C GLU A 33 -4.31 1.53 -2.40
N VAL A 34 -4.91 0.86 -1.42
CA VAL A 34 -4.70 -0.56 -1.15
C VAL A 34 -6.04 -1.27 -1.32
N LYS A 35 -6.04 -2.29 -2.18
CA LYS A 35 -7.13 -3.24 -2.31
C LYS A 35 -6.94 -4.35 -1.28
N LEU A 36 -7.75 -4.33 -0.23
CA LEU A 36 -7.75 -5.34 0.82
C LEU A 36 -8.21 -6.70 0.27
N ASN A 37 -7.83 -7.77 0.95
CA ASN A 37 -8.30 -9.14 0.61
C ASN A 37 -9.83 -9.29 0.68
N THR A 38 -10.52 -8.41 1.41
CA THR A 38 -11.99 -8.33 1.43
C THR A 38 -12.59 -7.87 0.10
N GLY A 39 -11.77 -7.34 -0.81
CA GLY A 39 -12.20 -6.72 -2.07
C GLY A 39 -12.47 -5.22 -1.97
N GLU A 40 -12.45 -4.66 -0.76
CA GLU A 40 -12.56 -3.22 -0.52
C GLU A 40 -11.29 -2.49 -0.93
N ILE A 41 -11.44 -1.30 -1.49
CA ILE A 41 -10.33 -0.40 -1.83
C ILE A 41 -10.36 0.74 -0.82
N LYS A 42 -9.25 0.94 -0.10
CA LYS A 42 -9.08 2.02 0.87
C LYS A 42 -7.78 2.76 0.59
N THR A 43 -7.75 4.04 0.92
CA THR A 43 -6.56 4.88 0.77
C THR A 43 -5.93 5.10 2.14
N TYR A 44 -4.61 4.93 2.22
CA TYR A 44 -3.83 5.06 3.44
C TYR A 44 -2.68 6.03 3.22
N ALA A 45 -2.20 6.65 4.30
CA ALA A 45 -0.91 7.32 4.24
C ALA A 45 0.20 6.26 4.08
N PRO A 46 1.28 6.53 3.32
CA PRO A 46 2.39 5.59 3.16
C PRO A 46 3.07 5.24 4.50
N THR A 47 2.94 6.08 5.54
CA THR A 47 3.43 5.79 6.89
C THR A 47 2.53 4.85 7.70
N GLU A 48 1.28 4.65 7.27
CA GLU A 48 0.32 3.73 7.92
C GLU A 48 0.37 2.32 7.34
N VAL A 49 1.22 2.11 6.34
CA VAL A 49 1.34 0.87 5.60
C VAL A 49 2.75 0.37 5.75
N SER A 50 2.88 -0.93 5.95
CA SER A 50 4.15 -1.62 6.06
C SER A 50 4.28 -2.59 4.90
N ASP A 51 5.46 -2.66 4.31
CA ASP A 51 5.76 -3.73 3.35
C ASP A 51 5.95 -5.05 4.12
N ASP A 52 5.56 -6.16 3.49
CA ASP A 52 5.73 -7.50 4.05
C ASP A 52 7.21 -7.93 4.13
N SER A 53 8.11 -7.18 3.48
CA SER A 53 9.54 -7.54 3.33
C SER A 53 10.44 -7.02 4.45
N ASP A 54 10.05 -5.99 5.19
CA ASP A 54 10.79 -5.38 6.31
C ASP A 54 10.42 -6.00 7.68
N ALA A 55 9.50 -6.98 7.71
CA ALA A 55 9.13 -7.72 8.94
C ALA A 55 10.14 -8.85 9.33
N GLY A 56 11.35 -8.86 8.75
CA GLY A 56 12.38 -9.89 8.89
C GLY A 56 13.66 -9.44 9.58
#